data_AF-A0A4Y2EZ98-F1
#
_entry.id   AF-A0A4Y2EZ98-F1
#
_cell.length_a   1.000
_cell.length_b   1.000
_cell.length_c   1.000
_cell.angle_alpha   90.00
_cell.angle_beta   90.00
_cell.angle_gamma   90.00
#
_symmetry.space_group_name_H-M   'P 1'
#
loop_
_entity.id
_entity.type
_entity.pdbx_description
1 polymer ?
#
loop_
_entity_poly.entity_id
_entity_poly.type
_entity_poly.pdbx_seq_one_letter_code
_entity_poly.pdbx_strand_id
1 'polypeptide(L)'
;MGRKFNSAGWQVTLSAFLLLVPELFEKVRFVLLSRFNQDALENYFSQVRRKGGSNDHSTPLDFLQRTRMLLAEGMFVMCGNANCEPD
;
A
#
# COMPACT_ATOMS: atom_id res chain seq x y z
N MET A 1 -4.38 12.15 -15.31
CA MET A 1 -4.60 10.93 -16.13
C MET A 1 -5.93 10.32 -15.69
N GLY A 2 -6.98 10.40 -16.50
CA GLY A 2 -8.31 9.91 -16.12
C GLY A 2 -8.40 8.39 -16.20
N ARG A 3 -8.90 7.73 -15.15
CA ARG A 3 -9.17 6.28 -15.17
C ARG A 3 -10.24 6.00 -16.22
N LYS A 4 -9.92 5.19 -17.24
CA LYS A 4 -10.92 4.70 -18.20
C LYS A 4 -11.91 3.81 -17.45
N PHE A 5 -13.18 4.17 -17.45
CA PHE A 5 -14.24 3.35 -16.88
C PHE A 5 -14.47 2.12 -17.75
N ASN A 6 -14.24 0.94 -17.19
CA ASN A 6 -14.59 -0.34 -17.80
C ASN A 6 -15.80 -0.92 -17.05
N SER A 7 -16.94 -1.04 -17.74
CA SER A 7 -18.19 -1.55 -17.18
C SER A 7 -18.06 -2.98 -16.63
N ALA A 8 -17.30 -3.85 -17.31
CA ALA A 8 -17.08 -5.23 -16.87
C ALA A 8 -16.25 -5.28 -15.57
N GLY A 9 -15.18 -4.48 -15.49
CA GLY A 9 -14.35 -4.40 -14.29
C GLY A 9 -15.15 -3.95 -13.06
N TRP A 10 -16.01 -2.94 -13.25
CA TRP A 10 -16.87 -2.44 -12.17
C TRP A 10 -17.89 -3.49 -11.69
N GLN A 11 -18.52 -4.22 -12.61
CA GLN A 11 -19.44 -5.32 -12.27
C GLN A 11 -18.74 -6.41 -11.46
N VAL A 12 -17.52 -6.80 -11.84
CA VAL A 12 -16.72 -7.79 -11.11
C VAL A 12 -16.38 -7.28 -9.70
N THR A 13 -15.89 -6.04 -9.58
CA THR A 13 -15.54 -5.46 -8.26
C THR A 13 -16.74 -5.41 -7.32
N LEU A 14 -17.90 -4.96 -7.80
CA LEU A 14 -19.11 -4.90 -6.98
C LEU A 14 -19.60 -6.29 -6.57
N SER A 15 -19.68 -7.22 -7.52
CA SER A 15 -20.12 -8.59 -7.25
C SER A 15 -19.21 -9.27 -6.22
N ALA A 16 -17.90 -9.13 -6.38
CA ALA A 16 -16.93 -9.68 -5.43
C ALA A 16 -17.04 -9.02 -4.05
N PHE A 17 -17.23 -7.69 -3.99
CA PHE A 17 -17.36 -7.00 -2.71
C PHE A 17 -18.63 -7.42 -1.96
N LEU A 18 -19.77 -7.55 -2.65
CA LEU A 18 -21.03 -8.02 -2.04
C LEU A 18 -20.90 -9.42 -1.42
N LEU A 19 -20.10 -10.30 -2.02
CA LEU A 19 -19.80 -11.62 -1.46
C LEU A 19 -18.94 -11.55 -0.18
N LEU A 20 -18.09 -10.52 -0.05
CA LEU A 20 -17.25 -10.32 1.14
C LEU A 20 -17.97 -9.62 2.29
N VAL A 21 -19.05 -8.87 2.02
CA VAL A 21 -19.83 -8.12 3.03
C VAL A 21 -20.18 -8.97 4.27
N PRO A 22 -20.78 -10.17 4.16
CA PRO A 22 -21.14 -10.93 5.36
C PRO A 22 -19.94 -11.27 6.25
N GLU A 23 -18.81 -11.67 5.67
CA GLU A 23 -17.60 -12.00 6.42
C GLU A 23 -16.93 -10.76 7.05
N LEU A 24 -16.91 -9.64 6.32
CA LEU A 24 -16.31 -8.41 6.81
C LEU A 24 -17.12 -7.84 7.98
N PHE A 25 -18.44 -7.75 7.83
CA PHE A 25 -19.30 -7.13 8.83
C PHE A 25 -19.66 -8.04 10.00
N GLU A 26 -19.28 -9.33 9.96
CA GLU A 26 -19.29 -10.21 11.13
C GLU A 26 -18.30 -9.70 12.21
N LYS A 27 -17.15 -9.14 11.80
CA LYS A 27 -16.04 -8.81 12.69
C LYS A 27 -15.80 -7.31 12.88
N VAL A 28 -16.24 -6.47 11.95
CA VAL A 28 -16.03 -5.03 12.00
C VAL A 28 -17.30 -4.23 11.75
N ARG A 29 -17.44 -3.09 12.43
CA ARG A 29 -18.61 -2.20 12.31
C ARG A 29 -18.64 -1.43 10.98
N PHE A 30 -17.48 -1.21 10.37
CA PHE A 30 -17.34 -0.51 9.10
C PHE A 30 -16.07 -0.95 8.38
N VAL A 31 -16.04 -0.69 7.07
CA VAL A 31 -14.92 -1.04 6.19
C VAL A 31 -14.48 0.21 5.43
N LEU A 32 -13.16 0.40 5.33
CA LEU A 32 -12.57 1.48 4.52
C LEU A 32 -12.33 0.99 3.09
N LEU A 33 -13.18 1.39 2.14
CA LEU A 33 -13.07 1.00 0.73
C LEU A 33 -11.75 1.43 0.08
N SER A 34 -11.10 2.48 0.61
CA SER A 34 -9.77 2.92 0.17
C SER A 34 -8.66 1.89 0.40
N ARG A 35 -8.92 0.83 1.17
CA ARG A 35 -7.99 -0.30 1.36
C ARG A 35 -8.18 -1.44 0.35
N PHE A 36 -9.23 -1.38 -0.47
CA PHE A 36 -9.54 -2.38 -1.51
C PHE A 36 -9.04 -1.94 -2.89
N ASN A 37 -8.03 -1.09 -2.94
CA ASN A 37 -7.42 -0.63 -4.18
C ASN A 37 -5.89 -0.81 -4.15
N GLN A 38 -5.25 -0.53 -5.29
CA GLN A 38 -3.80 -0.70 -5.45
C GLN A 38 -3.02 0.57 -5.10
N ASP A 39 -3.68 1.64 -4.65
CA ASP A 39 -3.03 2.94 -4.43
C ASP A 39 -1.89 2.84 -3.42
N ALA A 40 -2.05 2.04 -2.36
CA ALA A 40 -0.98 1.83 -1.38
C ALA A 40 0.28 1.22 -2.01
N LEU A 41 0.12 0.28 -2.94
CA LEU A 41 1.21 -0.36 -3.66
C LEU A 41 1.85 0.61 -4.68
N GLU A 42 1.03 1.36 -5.41
CA GLU A 42 1.53 2.37 -6.36
C GLU A 42 2.29 3.51 -5.66
N ASN A 43 1.82 3.91 -4.48
CA ASN A 43 2.49 4.88 -3.62
C ASN A 43 3.83 4.33 -3.13
N TYR A 44 3.88 3.05 -2.73
CA TYR A 44 5.14 2.39 -2.37
C TYR A 44 6.14 2.40 -3.54
N PHE A 45 5.73 2.02 -4.75
CA PHE A 45 6.60 2.09 -5.93
C PHE A 45 7.10 3.51 -6.22
N SER A 46 6.28 4.51 -5.94
CA SER A 46 6.69 5.91 -6.05
C SER A 46 7.77 6.28 -5.03
N GLN A 47 7.69 5.77 -3.80
CA GLN A 47 8.78 5.95 -2.81
C GLN A 47 10.07 5.25 -3.24
N VAL A 48 9.98 4.02 -3.77
CA VAL A 48 11.15 3.27 -4.27
C VAL A 48 11.82 4.03 -5.42
N ARG A 49 11.04 4.57 -6.37
CA ARG A 49 11.57 5.40 -7.46
C ARG A 49 12.26 6.66 -6.94
N ARG A 50 11.62 7.40 -6.03
CA ARG A 50 12.17 8.63 -5.43
C ARG A 50 13.51 8.43 -4.74
N LYS A 51 13.77 7.24 -4.18
CA LYS A 51 15.06 6.92 -3.55
C LYS A 51 16.24 6.91 -4.54
N GLY A 52 15.96 6.75 -5.84
CA GLY A 52 16.95 6.73 -6.91
C GLY A 52 17.40 8.07 -7.46
N GLY A 53 16.85 9.19 -6.98
CA GLY A 53 17.07 10.49 -7.58
C GLY A 53 16.65 10.50 -9.05
N SER A 54 17.59 10.73 -9.97
CA SER A 54 17.34 10.74 -11.43
C SER A 54 17.28 9.35 -12.08
N ASN A 55 17.56 8.27 -11.35
CA ASN A 55 17.43 6.90 -11.86
C ASN A 55 15.99 6.37 -11.68
N ASP A 56 15.09 6.89 -12.52
CA ASP A 56 13.66 6.58 -12.54
C ASP A 56 13.35 5.15 -13.02
N HIS A 57 14.20 4.59 -13.89
CA HIS A 57 14.08 3.24 -14.44
C HIS A 57 15.16 2.32 -13.87
N SER A 58 15.04 2.04 -12.58
CA SER A 58 15.98 1.23 -11.82
C SER A 58 16.02 -0.23 -12.29
N THR A 59 17.20 -0.84 -12.26
CA THR A 59 17.32 -2.29 -12.49
C THR A 59 16.61 -3.10 -11.39
N PRO A 60 16.31 -4.39 -11.60
CA PRO A 60 15.75 -5.23 -10.53
C PRO A 60 16.62 -5.28 -9.26
N LEU A 61 17.95 -5.20 -9.43
CA LEU A 61 18.89 -5.17 -8.30
C LEU A 61 18.78 -3.85 -7.52
N ASP A 62 18.70 -2.72 -8.22
CA ASP A 62 18.48 -1.41 -7.61
C ASP A 62 17.15 -1.35 -6.85
N PHE A 63 16.09 -1.93 -7.42
CA PHE A 63 14.77 -2.00 -6.77
C PHE A 63 14.83 -2.80 -5.47
N LEU A 64 15.51 -3.95 -5.46
CA LEU A 64 15.72 -4.77 -4.27
C LEU A 64 16.48 -3.99 -3.20
N GLN A 65 17.58 -3.32 -3.57
CA GLN A 65 18.40 -2.58 -2.62
C GLN A 65 17.63 -1.39 -2.02
N ARG A 66 16.91 -0.62 -2.84
CA ARG A 66 16.09 0.51 -2.37
C ARG A 66 14.94 0.05 -1.48
N THR A 67 14.33 -1.09 -1.79
CA THR A 67 13.31 -1.72 -0.93
C THR A 67 13.89 -2.04 0.45
N ARG A 68 15.08 -2.67 0.51
CA ARG A 68 15.75 -2.96 1.79
C ARG A 68 16.04 -1.69 2.59
N MET A 69 16.49 -0.62 1.92
CA MET A 69 16.72 0.67 2.58
C MET A 69 15.43 1.27 3.17
N LEU A 70 14.33 1.29 2.41
CA LEU A 70 13.04 1.80 2.89
C LEU A 70 12.50 0.96 4.06
N LEU A 71 12.68 -0.36 4.03
CA LEU A 71 12.30 -1.23 5.16
C LEU A 71 13.13 -0.92 6.41
N ALA A 72 14.45 -0.76 6.27
CA ALA A 72 15.31 -0.38 7.38
C ALA A 72 14.93 0.99 7.96
N GLU A 73 14.72 2.00 7.11
CA GLU A 73 14.24 3.33 7.52
C GLU A 73 12.91 3.27 8.27
N GLY A 74 11.96 2.47 7.76
CA GLY A 74 10.68 2.25 8.43
C GLY A 74 10.85 1.65 9.83
N MET A 75 11.75 0.68 10.01
CA MET A 75 12.04 0.09 11.33
C MET A 75 12.62 1.12 12.31
N PHE A 76 13.56 1.97 11.85
CA PHE A 76 14.15 3.01 12.70
C PHE A 76 13.13 4.09 13.11
N VAL A 77 12.21 4.47 12.23
CA VAL A 77 11.15 5.44 12.55
C VAL A 77 10.20 4.90 13.62
N MET A 78 9.88 3.60 13.61
CA MET A 78 9.00 2.99 14.60
C MET A 78 9.63 2.89 15.99
N CYS A 79 10.95 2.82 16.11
CA CYS A 79 11.66 2.81 17.40
C CYS A 79 11.55 4.15 18.17
N GLY A 80 11.30 5.28 17.51
CA GLY A 80 11.18 6.59 18.17
C GLY A 80 9.93 6.76 19.05
N ASN A 81 8.94 5.87 18.91
CA ASN A 81 7.70 5.86 19.71
C ASN A 81 7.63 4.65 20.66
N ALA A 82 8.75 4.00 20.95
CA ALA A 82 8.79 2.96 21.98
C ALA A 82 8.57 3.63 23.34
N ASN A 83 7.44 3.33 23.97
CA ASN A 83 7.10 3.76 25.32
C ASN A 83 8.16 3.23 26.32
N CYS A 84 9.24 3.97 26.53
CA CYS A 84 10.05 3.83 27.74
C CYS A 84 9.37 4.69 28.81
N GLU A 85 8.74 4.06 29.80
CA GLU A 85 8.42 4.78 31.03
C GLU A 85 9.74 5.14 31.73
N PRO A 86 9.86 6.35 32.30
CA PRO A 86 11.00 6.71 33.12
C PRO A 86 10.96 5.93 34.44
N ASP A 87 12.05 5.23 34.77
CA ASP A 87 12.31 4.69 36.12
C ASP A 87 12.38 5.79 37.19
#